data_AF-A0A1Z5J559-F1
#
_entry.id   AF-A0A1Z5J559-F1
#
_cell.length_a   1.000
_cell.length_b   1.000
_cell.length_c   1.000
_cell.angle_alpha   90.00
_cell.angle_beta   90.00
_cell.angle_gamma   90.00
#
_symmetry.space_group_name_H-M   'P 1'
#
loop_
_entity.id
_entity.type
_entity.pdbx_description
1 polymer ?
#
loop_
_entity_poly.entity_id
_entity_poly.type
_entity_poly.pdbx_seq_one_letter_code
_entity_poly.pdbx_strand_id
1 'polypeptide(L)'
;MSLLGKRILAYGTVIVASVALFLGFSQTKADAASTVSSVPTAFRGTWYENDGYSKQKYKISAKHMTFYWYSHGKYKSEGTYSLVKKLGNAKHKFIFQKHKNGWYTYSLSLANGAAPMKKTTVKIGGKKYTAILTNGGGQVGYMPKHQKYDLMLHHATNHHYQQMASTSGSRS
;
A
#
# COMPACT_ATOMS: atom_id res chain seq x y z
N MET A 1 -59.98 -23.72 44.24
CA MET A 1 -61.12 -22.82 43.93
C MET A 1 -60.59 -21.40 43.81
N SER A 2 -60.93 -20.68 42.73
CA SER A 2 -61.18 -19.22 42.73
C SER A 2 -60.00 -18.27 43.01
N LEU A 3 -59.83 -17.08 42.42
CA LEU A 3 -60.51 -16.29 41.38
C LEU A 3 -59.53 -15.13 41.01
N LEU A 4 -59.57 -14.71 39.73
CA LEU A 4 -59.59 -13.31 39.27
C LEU A 4 -58.82 -12.21 40.02
N GLY A 5 -57.78 -11.70 39.35
CA GLY A 5 -57.74 -10.36 38.77
C GLY A 5 -57.63 -9.14 39.70
N LYS A 6 -56.69 -8.24 39.38
CA LYS A 6 -56.95 -6.81 39.05
C LYS A 6 -55.66 -5.96 39.02
N ARG A 7 -55.67 -5.06 38.02
CA ARG A 7 -55.20 -3.66 38.02
C ARG A 7 -53.74 -3.35 37.66
N ILE A 8 -53.65 -2.88 36.43
CA ILE A 8 -52.73 -1.87 35.87
C ILE A 8 -52.84 -0.56 36.68
N LEU A 9 -51.71 0.05 37.01
CA LEU A 9 -51.52 1.50 37.23
C LEU A 9 -50.04 1.79 36.88
N ALA A 10 -49.78 2.48 35.77
CA ALA A 10 -49.54 3.92 35.68
C ALA A 10 -48.03 4.26 35.64
N TYR A 11 -47.62 4.93 34.57
CA TYR A 11 -47.08 6.29 34.54
C TYR A 11 -46.26 6.45 33.26
N GLY A 12 -46.87 7.10 32.28
CA GLY A 12 -46.28 7.41 30.99
C GLY A 12 -45.13 8.39 31.16
N THR A 13 -43.93 7.93 30.84
CA THR A 13 -42.76 8.78 30.61
C THR A 13 -42.75 9.16 29.14
N VAL A 14 -42.91 10.45 28.87
CA VAL A 14 -42.71 11.04 27.54
C VAL A 14 -41.23 10.93 27.21
N ILE A 15 -40.87 9.95 26.38
CA ILE A 15 -39.54 9.91 25.76
C ILE A 15 -39.64 10.66 24.45
N VAL A 16 -39.08 11.87 24.45
CA VAL A 16 -38.77 12.63 23.24
C VAL A 16 -37.80 11.78 22.42
N ALA A 17 -38.30 11.11 21.39
CA ALA A 17 -37.47 10.40 20.44
C ALA A 17 -36.68 11.44 19.64
N SER A 18 -35.43 11.67 20.04
CA SER A 18 -34.47 12.43 19.24
C SER A 18 -34.29 11.70 17.91
N VAL A 19 -34.83 12.28 16.84
CA VAL A 19 -34.51 11.88 15.47
C VAL A 19 -33.04 12.25 15.26
N ALA A 20 -32.15 11.30 15.57
CA ALA A 20 -30.77 11.40 15.13
C ALA A 20 -30.78 11.34 13.61
N LEU A 21 -30.62 12.50 12.97
CA LEU A 21 -30.16 12.60 11.59
C LEU A 21 -28.81 11.88 11.52
N PHE A 22 -28.84 10.58 11.28
CA PHE A 22 -27.70 9.86 10.76
C PHE A 22 -27.48 10.41 9.34
N LEU A 23 -26.71 11.50 9.28
CA LEU A 23 -25.95 11.84 8.10
C LEU A 23 -25.17 10.58 7.75
N GLY A 24 -25.67 9.85 6.76
CA GLY A 24 -24.99 8.71 6.17
C GLY A 24 -23.69 9.20 5.57
N PHE A 25 -22.67 9.32 6.42
CA PHE A 25 -21.30 9.13 6.01
C PHE A 25 -21.27 7.71 5.46
N SER A 26 -21.53 7.62 4.16
CA SER A 26 -21.15 6.47 3.37
C SER A 26 -19.65 6.34 3.59
N GLN A 27 -19.26 5.51 4.58
CA GLN A 27 -17.94 4.92 4.63
C GLN A 27 -17.80 4.29 3.26
N THR A 28 -17.07 4.97 2.39
CA THR A 28 -16.75 4.49 1.06
C THR A 28 -16.03 3.18 1.34
N LYS A 29 -16.69 2.06 1.03
CA LYS A 29 -16.16 0.73 1.31
C LYS A 29 -14.81 0.66 0.61
N ALA A 30 -13.74 0.68 1.40
CA ALA A 30 -12.40 0.44 0.96
C ALA A 30 -12.39 -0.84 0.10
N ASP A 31 -11.99 -0.72 -1.16
CA ASP A 31 -11.83 -1.90 -2.01
C ASP A 31 -10.67 -2.74 -1.47
N ALA A 32 -10.99 -3.91 -0.90
CA ALA A 32 -10.03 -4.77 -0.22
C ALA A 32 -8.90 -5.21 -1.17
N ALA A 33 -7.65 -4.87 -0.82
CA ALA A 33 -6.46 -5.34 -1.55
C ALA A 33 -6.29 -6.86 -1.38
N SER A 34 -5.83 -7.54 -2.44
CA SER A 34 -5.66 -8.99 -2.45
C SER A 34 -4.19 -9.39 -2.40
N THR A 35 -3.79 -10.20 -1.43
CA THR A 35 -2.41 -10.70 -1.35
C THR A 35 -2.14 -11.72 -2.46
N VAL A 36 -1.09 -11.51 -3.23
CA VAL A 36 -0.71 -12.40 -4.33
C VAL A 36 0.17 -13.55 -3.83
N SER A 37 0.09 -14.70 -4.50
CA SER A 37 0.97 -15.84 -4.25
C SER A 37 2.32 -15.72 -4.97
N SER A 38 2.46 -14.80 -5.92
CA SER A 38 3.68 -14.54 -6.69
C SER A 38 3.72 -13.10 -7.14
N VAL A 39 4.89 -12.45 -7.07
CA VAL A 39 5.06 -11.09 -7.61
C VAL A 39 4.80 -11.13 -9.13
N PRO A 40 3.97 -10.23 -9.69
CA PRO A 40 3.69 -10.21 -11.12
C PRO A 40 4.95 -9.96 -11.96
N THR A 41 5.03 -10.55 -13.15
CA THR A 41 6.21 -10.45 -14.04
C THR A 41 6.63 -9.01 -14.32
N ALA A 42 5.68 -8.08 -14.41
CA ALA A 42 5.94 -6.67 -14.65
C ALA A 42 6.83 -5.99 -13.58
N PHE A 43 6.86 -6.53 -12.35
CA PHE A 43 7.68 -6.01 -11.25
C PHE A 43 8.97 -6.79 -11.03
N ARG A 44 9.15 -7.94 -11.71
CA ARG A 44 10.34 -8.77 -11.54
C ARG A 44 11.54 -8.14 -12.26
N GLY A 45 12.73 -8.50 -11.82
CA GLY A 45 14.01 -8.02 -12.37
C GLY A 45 14.81 -7.22 -11.35
N THR A 46 15.86 -6.57 -11.86
CA THR A 46 16.68 -5.64 -11.06
C THR A 46 16.21 -4.23 -11.29
N TRP A 47 15.93 -3.51 -10.20
CA TRP A 47 15.44 -2.15 -10.20
C TRP A 47 16.35 -1.28 -9.35
N TYR A 48 16.53 -0.03 -9.77
CA TYR A 48 17.35 0.97 -9.10
C TYR A 48 16.50 2.19 -8.84
N GLU A 49 16.61 2.71 -7.63
CA GLU A 49 15.94 3.90 -7.18
C GLU A 49 16.98 4.90 -6.69
N ASN A 50 16.72 6.17 -6.98
CA ASN A 50 17.42 7.29 -6.39
C ASN A 50 16.34 8.26 -5.93
N ASP A 51 16.17 8.40 -4.62
CA ASP A 51 15.13 9.22 -4.00
C ASP A 51 15.57 10.67 -3.72
N GLY A 52 16.75 11.04 -4.21
CA GLY A 52 17.38 12.34 -3.96
C GLY A 52 18.31 12.35 -2.75
N TYR A 53 18.14 11.44 -1.79
CA TYR A 53 18.96 11.32 -0.58
C TYR A 53 19.80 10.04 -0.57
N SER A 54 19.25 8.96 -1.10
CA SER A 54 19.78 7.62 -1.10
C SER A 54 19.66 6.97 -2.46
N LYS A 55 20.51 5.98 -2.70
CA LYS A 55 20.41 5.08 -3.86
C LYS A 55 20.16 3.68 -3.37
N GLN A 56 19.14 3.04 -3.93
CA GLN A 56 18.72 1.70 -3.55
C GLN A 56 18.66 0.82 -4.79
N LYS A 57 18.90 -0.47 -4.60
CA LYS A 57 18.73 -1.49 -5.63
C LYS A 57 17.87 -2.61 -5.10
N TYR A 58 16.96 -3.09 -5.93
CA TYR A 58 16.02 -4.15 -5.62
C TYR A 58 16.21 -5.27 -6.62
N LYS A 59 16.33 -6.51 -6.15
CA LYS A 59 16.22 -7.70 -7.00
C LYS A 59 14.92 -8.40 -6.66
N ILE A 60 13.97 -8.37 -7.58
CA ILE A 60 12.61 -8.86 -7.37
C ILE A 60 12.40 -10.11 -8.24
N SER A 61 12.06 -11.22 -7.61
CA SER A 61 11.67 -12.47 -8.26
C SER A 61 10.21 -12.81 -7.92
N ALA A 62 9.72 -13.93 -8.44
CA ALA A 62 8.36 -14.41 -8.15
C ALA A 62 8.08 -14.56 -6.65
N LYS A 63 9.09 -14.96 -5.86
CA LYS A 63 8.94 -15.34 -4.45
C LYS A 63 9.89 -14.61 -3.51
N HIS A 64 10.86 -13.86 -4.05
CA HIS A 64 11.88 -13.22 -3.24
C HIS A 64 12.09 -11.78 -3.65
N MET A 65 12.41 -10.93 -2.68
CA MET A 65 12.85 -9.57 -2.92
C MET A 65 14.10 -9.31 -2.10
N THR A 66 15.18 -8.89 -2.74
CA THR A 66 16.44 -8.55 -2.07
C THR A 66 16.67 -7.05 -2.18
N PHE A 67 16.92 -6.43 -1.03
CA PHE A 67 17.20 -5.00 -0.93
C PHE A 67 18.70 -4.78 -0.86
N TYR A 68 19.16 -3.73 -1.50
CA TYR A 68 20.55 -3.31 -1.45
C TYR A 68 20.63 -1.80 -1.25
N TRP A 69 21.45 -1.39 -0.29
CA TRP A 69 21.74 0.01 -0.03
C TRP A 69 23.06 0.43 -0.69
N TYR A 70 23.08 1.61 -1.29
CA TYR A 70 24.31 2.17 -1.83
C TYR A 70 25.12 2.85 -0.72
N SER A 71 26.35 2.39 -0.51
CA SER A 71 27.24 2.90 0.53
C SER A 71 28.69 2.73 0.08
N HIS A 72 29.50 3.79 0.21
CA HIS A 72 30.94 3.77 -0.12
C HIS A 72 31.20 3.26 -1.55
N GLY A 73 30.52 3.81 -2.54
CA GLY A 73 30.74 3.48 -3.95
C GLY A 73 30.06 2.19 -4.45
N LYS A 74 29.47 1.38 -3.56
CA LYS A 74 28.92 0.05 -3.90
C LYS A 74 27.57 -0.24 -3.28
N TYR A 75 26.82 -1.14 -3.90
CA TYR A 75 25.56 -1.66 -3.36
C TYR A 75 25.83 -2.84 -2.42
N LYS A 76 25.49 -2.71 -1.14
CA LYS A 76 25.56 -3.77 -0.12
C LYS A 76 24.18 -4.38 0.08
N SER A 77 24.10 -5.69 0.31
CA SER A 77 22.82 -6.40 0.50
C SER A 77 22.31 -6.21 1.93
N GLU A 78 21.07 -5.79 2.08
CA GLU A 78 20.38 -5.66 3.37
C GLU A 78 19.59 -6.92 3.75
N GLY A 79 19.37 -7.82 2.78
CA GLY A 79 18.76 -9.11 3.01
C GLY A 79 17.76 -9.52 1.92
N THR A 80 17.47 -10.82 1.88
CA THR A 80 16.50 -11.42 0.96
C THR A 80 15.24 -11.81 1.73
N TYR A 81 14.11 -11.28 1.30
CA TYR A 81 12.81 -11.47 1.91
C TYR A 81 11.98 -12.44 1.09
N SER A 82 11.28 -13.37 1.73
CA SER A 82 10.37 -14.32 1.05
C SER A 82 8.94 -13.81 1.04
N LEU A 83 8.25 -14.00 -0.10
CA LEU A 83 6.83 -13.69 -0.25
C LEU A 83 5.98 -14.64 0.60
N VAL A 84 5.04 -14.09 1.36
CA VAL A 84 4.06 -14.83 2.15
C VAL A 84 2.65 -14.28 1.90
N LYS A 85 1.62 -15.05 2.28
CA LYS A 85 0.22 -14.61 2.20
C LYS A 85 -0.19 -13.69 3.36
N LYS A 86 0.46 -13.83 4.52
CA LYS A 86 0.20 -13.06 5.73
C LYS A 86 1.51 -12.79 6.44
N LEU A 87 1.74 -11.54 6.84
CA LEU A 87 2.85 -11.19 7.72
C LEU A 87 2.55 -11.73 9.12
N GLY A 88 3.44 -12.58 9.62
CA GLY A 88 3.50 -12.95 11.04
C GLY A 88 4.71 -12.28 11.69
N ASN A 89 5.19 -12.83 12.81
CA ASN A 89 6.37 -12.32 13.52
C ASN A 89 7.71 -12.72 12.87
N ALA A 90 7.67 -13.38 11.72
CA ALA A 90 8.85 -13.90 11.05
C ALA A 90 9.65 -12.78 10.37
N LYS A 91 10.95 -12.74 10.65
CA LYS A 91 11.91 -11.88 9.94
C LYS A 91 12.05 -12.29 8.48
N HIS A 92 12.48 -11.35 7.64
CA HIS A 92 12.76 -11.57 6.22
C HIS A 92 11.56 -12.12 5.42
N LYS A 93 10.36 -11.62 5.69
CA LYS A 93 9.16 -11.91 4.91
C LYS A 93 8.56 -10.62 4.37
N PHE A 94 7.88 -10.72 3.25
CA PHE A 94 7.08 -9.62 2.71
C PHE A 94 5.75 -10.14 2.19
N ILE A 95 4.74 -9.28 2.22
CA ILE A 95 3.50 -9.49 1.46
C ILE A 95 3.52 -8.58 0.24
N PHE A 96 2.85 -9.02 -0.82
CA PHE A 96 2.63 -8.22 -2.02
C PHE A 96 1.13 -8.24 -2.32
N GLN A 97 0.52 -7.08 -2.45
CA GLN A 97 -0.93 -6.95 -2.55
C GLN A 97 -1.30 -6.22 -3.83
N LYS A 98 -2.34 -6.69 -4.50
CA LYS A 98 -2.93 -6.07 -5.69
C LYS A 98 -4.16 -5.27 -5.30
N HIS A 99 -4.21 -4.02 -5.77
CA HIS A 99 -5.36 -3.13 -5.65
C HIS A 99 -6.17 -3.13 -6.95
N LYS A 100 -7.44 -2.72 -6.89
CA LYS A 100 -8.34 -2.76 -8.06
C LYS A 100 -7.92 -1.80 -9.19
N ASN A 101 -7.27 -0.69 -8.86
CA ASN A 101 -6.84 0.36 -9.81
C ASN A 101 -5.45 0.13 -10.44
N GLY A 102 -4.99 -1.11 -10.45
CA GLY A 102 -3.71 -1.53 -11.03
C GLY A 102 -2.48 -1.14 -10.21
N TRP A 103 -2.69 -0.53 -9.03
CA TRP A 103 -1.63 -0.37 -8.04
C TRP A 103 -1.37 -1.67 -7.31
N TYR A 104 -0.15 -1.77 -6.81
CA TYR A 104 0.30 -2.82 -5.92
C TYR A 104 0.90 -2.17 -4.68
N THR A 105 0.99 -2.93 -3.61
CA THR A 105 1.79 -2.55 -2.45
C THR A 105 2.63 -3.73 -2.01
N TYR A 106 3.79 -3.45 -1.42
CA TYR A 106 4.53 -4.44 -0.64
C TYR A 106 4.69 -3.97 0.79
N SER A 107 4.80 -4.91 1.72
CA SER A 107 5.07 -4.59 3.11
C SER A 107 5.98 -5.63 3.74
N LEU A 108 6.94 -5.16 4.52
CA LEU A 108 7.88 -5.97 5.31
C LEU A 108 7.43 -6.11 6.77
N SER A 109 6.50 -5.29 7.23
CA SER A 109 5.98 -5.30 8.60
C SER A 109 4.55 -4.76 8.66
N LEU A 110 3.76 -5.24 9.60
CA LEU A 110 2.39 -4.74 9.81
C LEU A 110 2.34 -3.27 10.27
N ALA A 111 3.44 -2.75 10.83
CA ALA A 111 3.50 -1.44 11.46
C ALA A 111 3.92 -0.31 10.50
N ASN A 112 4.78 -0.59 9.52
CA ASN A 112 5.45 0.48 8.75
C ASN A 112 4.69 0.91 7.49
N GLY A 113 3.38 0.65 7.41
CA GLY A 113 2.60 0.90 6.19
C GLY A 113 3.03 0.02 5.01
N ALA A 114 2.27 0.08 3.91
CA ALA A 114 2.60 -0.63 2.69
C ALA A 114 3.16 0.32 1.63
N ALA A 115 4.31 -0.02 1.05
CA ALA A 115 4.98 0.77 0.03
C ALA A 115 4.27 0.59 -1.33
N PRO A 116 3.79 1.66 -1.96
CA PRO A 116 3.06 1.57 -3.22
C PRO A 116 4.00 1.27 -4.39
N MET A 117 3.47 0.53 -5.35
CA MET A 117 4.13 0.17 -6.60
C MET A 117 3.16 0.22 -7.76
N LYS A 118 3.51 0.90 -8.84
CA LYS A 118 2.76 0.82 -10.10
C LYS A 118 3.67 0.85 -11.31
N LYS A 119 3.45 -0.10 -12.21
CA LYS A 119 4.17 -0.14 -13.48
C LYS A 119 3.78 1.07 -14.32
N THR A 120 4.77 1.74 -14.90
CA THR A 120 4.56 2.84 -15.84
C THR A 120 5.61 2.81 -16.96
N THR A 121 5.39 3.66 -17.97
CA THR A 121 6.38 4.02 -18.98
C THR A 121 6.62 5.52 -18.90
N VAL A 122 7.89 5.93 -18.89
CA VAL A 122 8.31 7.33 -18.76
C VAL A 122 9.20 7.73 -19.91
N LYS A 123 9.21 9.01 -20.28
CA LYS A 123 10.14 9.54 -21.30
C LYS A 123 11.24 10.34 -20.59
N ILE A 124 12.49 9.90 -20.71
CA ILE A 124 13.67 10.55 -20.12
C ILE A 124 14.63 10.86 -21.28
N GLY A 125 14.99 12.13 -21.45
CA GLY A 125 15.94 12.54 -22.51
C GLY A 125 15.54 12.06 -23.92
N GLY A 126 14.25 12.12 -24.26
CA GLY A 126 13.76 11.68 -25.58
C GLY A 126 13.45 10.18 -25.70
N LYS A 127 13.99 9.33 -24.83
CA LYS A 127 13.82 7.86 -24.88
C LYS A 127 12.74 7.38 -23.90
N LYS A 128 12.01 6.34 -24.28
CA LYS A 128 10.98 5.71 -23.42
C LYS A 128 11.62 4.62 -22.55
N TYR A 129 11.27 4.61 -21.27
CA TYR A 129 11.76 3.66 -20.29
C TYR A 129 10.61 3.05 -19.50
N THR A 130 10.75 1.77 -19.24
CA THR A 130 9.87 0.97 -18.40
C THR A 130 10.23 1.23 -16.94
N ALA A 131 9.31 1.76 -16.12
CA ALA A 131 9.60 2.21 -14.74
C ALA A 131 8.62 1.71 -13.65
N ILE A 132 9.16 1.72 -12.45
CA ILE A 132 8.61 1.60 -11.08
C ILE A 132 8.05 2.87 -10.44
N LEU A 133 6.76 3.20 -10.46
CA LEU A 133 6.29 4.26 -9.54
C LEU A 133 6.34 3.73 -8.12
N THR A 134 7.08 4.40 -7.24
CA THR A 134 7.22 4.03 -5.84
C THR A 134 7.33 5.27 -4.96
N ASN A 135 7.42 5.08 -3.65
CA ASN A 135 7.47 6.14 -2.67
C ASN A 135 8.75 5.99 -1.86
N GLY A 136 9.85 6.44 -2.46
CA GLY A 136 11.17 6.57 -1.85
C GLY A 136 11.19 7.72 -0.84
N GLY A 137 10.38 7.61 0.22
CA GLY A 137 10.55 8.45 1.41
C GLY A 137 9.39 9.34 1.86
N GLY A 138 8.17 9.24 1.33
CA GLY A 138 7.06 10.14 1.68
C GLY A 138 5.74 9.49 2.12
N GLN A 139 5.56 9.24 3.42
CA GLN A 139 4.39 8.65 4.11
C GLN A 139 3.97 7.25 3.60
N VAL A 140 4.47 6.23 4.31
CA VAL A 140 4.04 4.86 4.09
C VAL A 140 2.59 4.66 4.58
N GLY A 141 1.78 3.92 3.82
CA GLY A 141 0.38 3.65 4.18
C GLY A 141 -0.63 4.73 3.76
N TYR A 142 -0.18 5.89 3.28
CA TYR A 142 -1.05 6.91 2.70
C TYR A 142 -0.85 6.98 1.19
N MET A 143 -1.93 6.75 0.42
CA MET A 143 -1.95 6.87 -1.04
C MET A 143 -2.82 8.09 -1.41
N PRO A 144 -2.28 9.31 -1.45
CA PRO A 144 -3.06 10.48 -1.84
C PRO A 144 -3.45 10.43 -3.31
N LYS A 145 -4.66 10.92 -3.60
CA LYS A 145 -5.26 10.88 -4.94
C LYS A 145 -4.34 11.44 -6.00
N HIS A 146 -3.45 12.39 -5.69
CA HIS A 146 -2.43 12.91 -6.58
C HIS A 146 -1.15 13.16 -5.78
N GLN A 147 -0.06 12.48 -6.11
CA GLN A 147 1.26 12.67 -5.48
C GLN A 147 2.37 12.43 -6.50
N LYS A 148 3.54 13.03 -6.27
CA LYS A 148 4.77 12.66 -6.94
C LYS A 148 5.28 11.34 -6.36
N TYR A 149 5.54 10.38 -7.23
CA TYR A 149 6.15 9.09 -6.91
C TYR A 149 7.54 9.04 -7.54
N ASP A 150 8.48 8.47 -6.81
CA ASP A 150 9.82 8.19 -7.30
C ASP A 150 9.79 7.10 -8.36
N LEU A 151 10.80 7.09 -9.23
CA LEU A 151 10.92 6.12 -10.30
C LEU A 151 12.03 5.12 -10.00
N MET A 152 11.65 3.84 -9.91
CA MET A 152 12.60 2.76 -10.07
C MET A 152 12.82 2.46 -11.57
N LEU A 153 14.08 2.35 -11.98
CA LEU A 153 14.48 2.05 -13.35
C LEU A 153 15.31 0.77 -13.41
N HIS A 154 15.43 0.15 -14.59
CA HIS A 154 16.27 -1.05 -14.75
C HIS A 154 17.80 -0.76 -14.74
N HIS A 155 18.18 0.50 -14.66
CA HIS A 155 19.57 0.95 -14.60
C HIS A 155 19.74 1.98 -13.49
N ALA A 156 20.92 2.03 -12.88
CA ALA A 156 21.24 3.02 -11.87
C ALA A 156 21.29 4.43 -12.47
N THR A 157 20.76 5.41 -11.76
CA THR A 157 20.77 6.82 -12.18
C THR A 157 21.37 7.71 -11.09
N ASN A 158 22.07 8.76 -11.52
CA ASN A 158 22.51 9.83 -10.62
C ASN A 158 21.44 10.89 -10.41
N HIS A 159 20.43 10.93 -11.27
CA HIS A 159 19.29 11.82 -11.13
C HIS A 159 18.15 11.16 -10.37
N HIS A 160 17.52 11.95 -9.50
CA HIS A 160 16.25 11.66 -8.87
C HIS A 160 15.12 11.94 -9.87
N TYR A 161 14.42 10.89 -10.29
CA TYR A 161 13.29 11.04 -11.20
C TYR A 161 11.99 10.78 -10.46
N GLN A 162 11.02 11.68 -10.67
CA GLN A 162 9.69 11.58 -10.10
C GLN A 162 8.62 11.77 -11.17
N GLN A 163 7.45 11.18 -10.94
CA GLN A 163 6.28 11.38 -11.78
C GLN A 163 5.02 11.56 -10.92
N MET A 164 4.20 12.54 -11.28
CA MET A 164 2.88 12.71 -10.69
C MET A 164 1.99 11.53 -11.09
N ALA A 165 1.37 10.85 -10.13
CA ALA A 165 0.43 9.77 -10.39
C ALA A 165 -0.77 9.84 -9.45
N SER A 166 -1.88 9.27 -9.92
CA SER A 166 -3.11 9.16 -9.13
C SER A 166 -3.33 7.76 -8.57
N THR A 167 -3.74 7.72 -7.32
CA THR A 167 -4.18 6.52 -6.59
C THR A 167 -5.70 6.50 -6.41
N SER A 168 -6.44 7.28 -7.21
CA SER A 168 -7.91 7.19 -7.21
C SER A 168 -8.34 5.72 -7.38
N GLY A 169 -9.19 5.25 -6.47
CA GLY A 169 -9.62 3.84 -6.40
C GLY A 169 -8.69 2.86 -5.65
N SER A 170 -7.67 3.34 -4.92
CA SER A 170 -6.87 2.51 -3.98
C SER A 170 -6.87 3.03 -2.54
N ARG A 171 -7.72 4.00 -2.22
CA ARG A 171 -7.91 4.42 -0.82
C ARG A 171 -8.89 3.50 -0.11
N SER A 172 -8.44 2.98 1.03
CA SER A 172 -9.25 2.68 2.20
C SER A 172 -9.30 3.89 3.11
#